data_AF-A0A538BFY3-F1
#
_entry.id   AF-A0A538BFY3-F1
#
_cell.length_a   1.000
_cell.length_b   1.000
_cell.length_c   1.000
_cell.angle_alpha   90.00
_cell.angle_beta   90.00
_cell.angle_gamma   90.00
#
_symmetry.space_group_name_H-M   'P 1'
#
loop_
_entity.id
_entity.type
_entity.pdbx_description
1 polymer ?
#
loop_
_entity_poly.entity_id
_entity_poly.type
_entity_poly.pdbx_seq_one_letter_code
_entity_poly.pdbx_strand_id
1 'polypeptide(L)' 'LEPADVMVDPMRGRSTTWTRIRVNLRHVPEDERPVQEALEADYDPWEGVVGPA' A
#
# COMPACT_ATOMS: atom_id res chain seq x y z
N LEU A 1 -0.71 14.32 -9.53
CA LEU A 1 0.12 13.09 -9.55
C LEU A 1 1.23 13.28 -10.56
N GLU A 2 2.45 13.00 -10.15
CA GLU A 2 3.60 13.03 -11.06
C GLU A 2 3.82 11.64 -11.68
N PRO A 3 4.52 11.53 -12.81
CA PRO A 3 4.83 10.22 -13.42
C PRO A 3 5.53 9.25 -12.45
N ALA A 4 6.32 9.76 -11.50
CA ALA A 4 7.02 8.95 -10.50
C ALA A 4 6.10 8.40 -9.38
N ASP A 5 4.85 8.87 -9.28
CA ASP A 5 3.89 8.40 -8.28
C ASP A 5 3.08 7.20 -8.76
N VAL A 6 3.15 6.84 -10.04
CA VAL A 6 2.43 5.71 -10.63
C VAL A 6 3.42 4.72 -11.23
N MET A 7 3.33 3.47 -10.83
CA MET A 7 4.09 2.38 -11.41
C MET A 7 3.15 1.31 -11.94
N VAL A 8 3.35 0.93 -13.20
CA VAL A 8 2.61 -0.13 -13.87
C VAL A 8 3.56 -1.29 -14.12
N ASP A 9 3.33 -2.40 -13.43
CA ASP A 9 4.18 -3.59 -13.48
C ASP A 9 3.41 -4.73 -14.20
N PRO A 10 3.75 -5.01 -15.46
CA PRO A 10 3.22 -6.17 -16.17
C PRO A 10 3.97 -7.45 -15.75
N MET A 11 3.25 -8.35 -15.10
CA MET A 11 3.76 -9.63 -14.65
C MET A 11 3.16 -10.77 -15.49
N ARG A 12 3.95 -11.80 -15.76
CA ARG A 12 3.49 -13.01 -16.45
C ARG A 12 3.39 -14.18 -15.47
N GLY A 13 2.16 -14.54 -15.12
CA GLY A 13 1.89 -15.77 -14.39
C GLY A 13 1.95 -16.99 -15.31
N ARG A 14 1.88 -18.19 -14.72
CA ARG A 14 1.96 -19.46 -15.46
C ARG A 14 0.87 -19.60 -16.54
N SER A 15 -0.32 -19.03 -16.30
CA SER A 15 -1.50 -19.19 -17.17
C SER A 15 -2.18 -17.87 -17.54
N THR A 16 -1.82 -16.77 -16.88
CA THR A 16 -2.48 -15.46 -17.05
C THR A 16 -1.46 -14.35 -16.85
N THR A 17 -1.59 -13.27 -17.61
CA THR A 17 -0.87 -12.02 -17.39
C THR A 17 -1.61 -11.17 -16.38
N TRP A 18 -0.89 -10.55 -15.47
CA TRP A 18 -1.45 -9.69 -14.44
C TRP A 18 -0.72 -8.36 -14.51
N THR A 19 -1.44 -7.27 -14.30
CA THR A 19 -0.83 -5.94 -14.21
C THR A 19 -1.05 -5.42 -12.82
N ARG A 20 0.04 -5.13 -12.10
CA ARG A 20 -0.02 -4.48 -10.79
C ARG A 20 0.17 -2.99 -10.99
N ILE A 21 -0.80 -2.20 -10.54
CA ILE A 21 -0.71 -0.74 -10.51
C ILE A 21 -0.40 -0.33 -9.07
N ARG A 22 0.69 0.40 -8.86
CA ARG A 22 1.08 0.94 -7.55
C ARG A 22 1.00 2.46 -7.62
N VAL A 23 0.37 3.06 -6.62
CA VAL A 23 0.21 4.52 -6.50
C VAL A 23 0.83 4.99 -5.20
N ASN A 24 1.69 6.01 -5.26
CA ASN A 24 2.25 6.68 -4.09
C ASN A 24 1.43 7.94 -3.77
N LEU A 25 1.00 8.08 -2.52
CA LEU A 25 0.13 9.17 -2.08
C LEU A 25 0.88 10.39 -1.50
N ARG A 26 2.22 10.43 -1.59
CA ARG A 26 3.04 11.51 -0.98
C ARG A 26 2.66 12.94 -1.43
N HIS A 27 2.22 13.11 -2.68
CA HIS A 27 1.83 14.41 -3.24
C HIS A 27 0.30 14.61 -3.26
N VAL A 28 -0.45 13.67 -2.68
CA VAL A 28 -1.90 13.77 -2.57
C VAL A 28 -2.21 14.49 -1.24
N PRO A 29 -2.91 15.64 -1.26
CA PRO A 29 -3.42 16.31 -0.07
C PRO A 29 -4.23 15.34 0.81
N GLU A 30 -4.15 15.48 2.13
CA GLU A 30 -4.75 14.48 3.05
C GLU A 30 -6.27 14.39 2.93
N ASP A 31 -6.94 15.50 2.61
CA ASP A 31 -8.37 15.61 2.39
C ASP A 31 -8.85 14.90 1.10
N GLU A 32 -7.94 14.70 0.14
CA GLU A 32 -8.21 13.96 -1.09
C GLU A 32 -7.83 12.48 -0.99
N ARG A 33 -7.15 12.05 0.09
CA ARG A 33 -6.76 10.65 0.26
C ARG A 33 -7.99 9.79 0.53
N PRO A 34 -8.06 8.57 -0.04
CA PRO A 34 -9.09 7.61 0.33
C PRO A 34 -9.04 7.34 1.83
N VAL A 35 -10.21 7.27 2.46
CA VAL A 35 -10.28 6.87 3.87
C VAL A 35 -9.76 5.44 4.02
N GLN A 36 -8.96 5.23 5.06
CA GLN A 36 -8.51 3.90 5.43
C GLN A 36 -9.73 3.08 5.89
N GLU A 37 -9.94 1.92 5.25
CA GLU A 37 -10.98 0.99 5.68
C GLU A 37 -10.65 0.40 7.05
N ALA A 38 -11.70 -0.04 7.76
CA ALA A 38 -11.53 -0.71 9.04
C ALA A 38 -10.58 -1.91 8.89
N LEU A 39 -9.70 -2.10 9.87
CA LEU A 39 -8.82 -3.26 9.89
C LEU A 39 -9.67 -4.54 9.93
N GLU A 40 -9.35 -5.50 9.06
CA GLU A 40 -10.02 -6.81 9.06
C GLU A 40 -9.69 -7.63 10.32
N ALA A 41 -8.55 -7.34 10.95
CA ALA A 41 -8.09 -7.96 12.18
C ALA A 41 -7.42 -6.94 13.11
N ASP A 42 -7.64 -7.12 14.39
CA ASP A 42 -7.12 -6.37 15.53
C ASP A 42 -5.80 -6.96 16.09
N TYR A 43 -5.10 -7.74 15.26
CA TYR A 43 -3.80 -8.32 15.60
C TYR A 43 -2.71 -7.24 15.69
N ASP A 44 -2.11 -7.09 16.87
CA ASP A 44 -0.92 -6.27 17.09
C ASP A 44 0.36 -7.13 17.03
N PRO A 45 1.18 -7.03 15.98
CA PRO A 45 2.43 -7.79 15.88
C PRO A 45 3.48 -7.37 16.92
N TRP A 46 3.28 -6.27 17.64
CA TRP A 46 4.20 -5.73 18.63
C TRP A 46 3.72 -5.93 20.07
N GLU A 47 2.66 -6.70 20.29
CA GLU A 47 2.18 -7.01 21.63
C GLU A 47 3.32 -7.65 22.46
N GLY A 48 3.69 -7.00 23.57
CA GLY A 48 4.77 -7.45 24.44
C GLY A 48 6.20 -7.11 23.96
N VAL A 49 6.36 -6.42 22.82
CA VAL A 49 7.68 -5.96 22.37
C VAL A 49 8.04 -4.65 23.07
N VAL A 50 9.04 -4.71 23.94
CA VAL A 50 9.64 -3.53 24.56
C VAL A 50 10.82 -3.09 23.70
N GLY A 51 10.79 -1.84 23.22
CA GLY A 51 11.89 -1.26 22.45
C GLY A 51 13.19 -1.17 23.27
N PRO A 52 14.35 -0.98 22.61
CA PRO A 52 15.62 -0.81 23.32
C PRO A 52 15.58 0.42 24.24
N ALA A 53 16.25 0.31 25.39
CA ALA A 53 16.38 1.36 26.40
C ALA A 53 17.31 2.50 25.95
#